data_AF-A0A9Q2QSC2-F1
#
_entry.id   AF-A0A9Q2QSC2-F1
#
_cell.length_a   1.000
_cell.length_b   1.000
_cell.length_c   1.000
_cell.angle_alpha   90.00
_cell.angle_beta   90.00
_cell.angle_gamma   90.00
#
_symmetry.space_group_name_H-M   'P 1'
#
loop_
_entity.id
_entity.type
_entity.pdbx_description
1 polymer ?
#
loop_
_entity_poly.entity_id
_entity_poly.type
_entity_poly.pdbx_seq_one_letter_code
_entity_poly.pdbx_strand_id
1 'polypeptide(L)'
;MSRIFGKITQNGYVVHDIRAAMDHWVNVLGVGPWYFIENVETDYFRHRGEDSDVKMSIALANSGDLQIELIQQTNDAPSLYKEFLDAGHEGLQHVAYWTQNYQELYDKALAAGYKVGHEGQIGGEKGRFAYFDTQSHPGTIVEISDISGTKGQMFEHIRKASIDWDGSDQIRIVK
;
A
#
# COMPACT_ATOMS: atom_id res chain seq x y z
N MET A 1 -13.85 13.79 3.21
CA MET A 1 -13.23 13.00 4.29
C MET A 1 -14.20 11.91 4.70
N SER A 2 -13.74 10.66 4.81
CA SER A 2 -14.55 9.54 5.31
C SER A 2 -14.93 9.79 6.78
N ARG A 3 -16.20 9.54 7.13
CA ARG A 3 -16.68 9.61 8.52
C ARG A 3 -16.13 8.48 9.41
N ILE A 4 -15.65 7.40 8.79
CA ILE A 4 -15.11 6.23 9.50
C ILE A 4 -13.58 6.34 9.57
N PHE A 5 -12.94 6.45 8.41
CA PHE A 5 -11.48 6.27 8.24
C PHE A 5 -10.67 7.58 8.09
N GLY A 6 -11.31 8.72 7.87
CA GLY A 6 -10.61 10.00 7.71
C GLY A 6 -10.25 10.36 6.26
N LYS A 7 -9.07 10.97 6.06
CA LYS A 7 -8.58 11.43 4.73
C LYS A 7 -7.93 10.25 4.00
N ILE A 8 -8.20 10.11 2.70
CA ILE A 8 -7.44 9.19 1.84
C ILE A 8 -6.03 9.75 1.70
N THR A 9 -5.02 8.93 2.04
CA THR A 9 -3.62 9.34 2.09
C THR A 9 -2.77 8.65 1.02
N GLN A 10 -3.21 7.51 0.50
CA GLN A 10 -2.46 6.72 -0.46
C GLN A 10 -3.39 5.98 -1.43
N ASN A 11 -2.91 5.81 -2.65
CA ASN A 11 -3.50 4.94 -3.66
C ASN A 11 -2.51 3.83 -4.00
N GLY A 12 -2.92 2.57 -3.85
CA GLY A 12 -2.09 1.43 -4.20
C GLY A 12 -2.53 0.77 -5.50
N TYR A 13 -1.55 0.62 -6.39
CA TYR A 13 -1.70 0.02 -7.69
C TYR A 13 -1.01 -1.34 -7.70
N VAL A 14 -1.76 -2.38 -8.02
CA VAL A 14 -1.21 -3.73 -8.20
C VAL A 14 -0.85 -3.90 -9.67
N VAL A 15 0.38 -4.29 -9.95
CA VAL A 15 0.96 -4.36 -11.29
C VAL A 15 1.70 -5.68 -11.52
N HIS A 16 1.77 -6.11 -12.78
CA HIS A 16 2.54 -7.29 -13.16
C HIS A 16 4.05 -7.03 -13.20
N ASP A 17 4.46 -5.82 -13.59
CA ASP A 17 5.86 -5.39 -13.68
C ASP A 17 6.05 -4.01 -13.06
N ILE A 18 6.61 -3.99 -11.85
CA ILE A 18 6.82 -2.76 -11.07
C ILE A 18 7.89 -1.85 -11.67
N ARG A 19 8.86 -2.41 -12.40
CA ARG A 19 9.91 -1.61 -13.05
C ARG A 19 9.32 -0.86 -14.23
N ALA A 20 8.56 -1.56 -15.08
CA ALA A 20 7.82 -0.94 -16.17
C ALA A 20 6.80 0.10 -15.67
N ALA A 21 6.12 -0.18 -14.55
CA ALA A 21 5.22 0.78 -13.93
C ALA A 21 5.96 2.02 -13.43
N MET A 22 7.05 1.88 -12.64
CA MET A 22 7.89 3.02 -12.23
C MET A 22 8.38 3.83 -13.43
N ASP A 23 8.87 3.18 -14.49
CA ASP A 23 9.33 3.84 -15.70
C ASP A 23 8.22 4.67 -16.36
N HIS A 24 6.98 4.18 -16.39
CA HIS A 24 5.83 4.95 -16.87
C HIS A 24 5.56 6.19 -16.00
N TRP A 25 5.49 6.00 -14.68
CA TRP A 25 5.22 7.10 -13.75
C TRP A 25 6.31 8.19 -13.81
N VAL A 26 7.57 7.79 -13.94
CA VAL A 26 8.69 8.71 -14.07
C VAL A 26 8.66 9.42 -15.42
N ASN A 27 8.65 8.68 -16.53
CA ASN A 27 8.94 9.24 -17.85
C ASN A 27 7.71 9.80 -18.58
N VAL A 28 6.50 9.34 -18.24
CA VAL A 28 5.25 9.80 -18.86
C VAL A 28 4.51 10.76 -17.95
N LEU A 29 4.41 10.44 -16.65
CA LEU A 29 3.63 11.24 -15.70
C LEU A 29 4.48 12.27 -14.93
N GLY A 30 5.82 12.14 -14.95
CA GLY A 30 6.72 13.05 -14.24
C GLY A 30 6.62 12.95 -12.71
N VAL A 31 6.33 11.77 -12.17
CA VAL A 31 6.14 11.53 -10.73
C VAL A 31 7.33 10.79 -10.14
N GLY A 32 7.87 11.32 -9.04
CA GLY A 32 9.00 10.76 -8.31
C GLY A 32 9.49 11.71 -7.19
N PRO A 33 10.65 11.43 -6.57
CA PRO A 33 11.44 10.22 -6.77
C PRO A 33 10.75 8.99 -6.16
N TRP A 34 11.02 7.81 -6.71
CA TRP A 34 10.50 6.54 -6.22
C TRP A 34 11.45 5.91 -5.21
N TYR A 35 10.90 5.37 -4.13
CA TYR A 35 11.61 4.56 -3.14
C TYR A 35 11.20 3.11 -3.34
N PHE A 36 12.14 2.29 -3.81
CA PHE A 36 11.88 0.92 -4.23
C PHE A 36 12.45 -0.09 -3.23
N ILE A 37 11.59 -0.99 -2.76
CA ILE A 37 11.92 -2.13 -1.91
C ILE A 37 11.68 -3.40 -2.75
N GLU A 38 12.76 -4.09 -3.14
CA GLU A 38 12.66 -5.25 -4.03
C GLU A 38 12.07 -6.48 -3.33
N ASN A 39 12.40 -6.70 -2.06
CA ASN A 39 11.89 -7.82 -1.27
C ASN A 39 11.39 -7.29 0.07
N VAL A 40 10.08 -7.09 0.17
CA VAL A 40 9.47 -6.65 1.43
C VAL A 40 9.47 -7.79 2.44
N GLU A 41 10.06 -7.55 3.60
CA GLU A 41 10.00 -8.48 4.74
C GLU A 41 8.76 -8.19 5.58
N THR A 42 7.86 -9.15 5.65
CA THR A 42 6.68 -9.12 6.53
C THR A 42 6.96 -9.90 7.80
N ASP A 43 6.64 -9.34 8.96
CA ASP A 43 6.68 -10.05 10.24
C ASP A 43 5.62 -11.18 10.25
N TYR A 44 4.44 -10.87 9.71
CA TYR A 44 3.41 -11.84 9.35
C TYR A 44 2.52 -11.28 8.24
N PHE A 45 1.85 -12.19 7.54
CA PHE A 45 0.83 -11.87 6.56
C PHE A 45 -0.25 -12.94 6.61
N ARG A 46 -1.52 -12.52 6.64
CA ARG A 46 -2.68 -13.41 6.63
C ARG A 46 -3.64 -13.02 5.55
N HIS A 47 -4.13 -14.00 4.81
CA HIS A 47 -5.16 -13.84 3.81
C HIS A 47 -6.39 -14.66 4.19
N ARG A 48 -7.54 -14.01 4.28
CA ARG A 48 -8.82 -14.61 4.70
C ARG A 48 -8.72 -15.38 6.03
N GLY A 49 -7.87 -14.89 6.93
CA GLY A 49 -7.64 -15.46 8.27
C GLY A 49 -6.56 -16.54 8.34
N GLU A 50 -6.03 -17.01 7.20
CA GLU A 50 -4.98 -18.03 7.12
C GLU A 50 -3.62 -17.40 6.84
N ASP A 51 -2.54 -17.98 7.37
CA ASP A 51 -1.18 -17.50 7.11
C ASP A 51 -0.83 -17.66 5.62
N SER A 52 -0.13 -16.67 5.06
CA SER A 52 0.28 -16.67 3.64
C SER A 52 1.70 -16.14 3.51
N ASP A 53 2.52 -16.83 2.71
CA ASP A 53 3.94 -16.52 2.50
C ASP A 53 4.16 -15.54 1.33
N VAL A 54 3.33 -14.48 1.26
CA VAL A 54 3.40 -13.47 0.19
C VAL A 54 4.81 -12.91 0.06
N LYS A 55 5.32 -12.90 -1.16
CA LYS A 55 6.54 -12.19 -1.55
C LYS A 55 6.14 -11.07 -2.47
N MET A 56 6.62 -9.88 -2.20
CA MET A 56 6.28 -8.70 -3.00
C MET A 56 7.41 -7.68 -3.03
N SER A 57 7.41 -6.91 -4.11
CA SER A 57 8.16 -5.68 -4.25
C SER A 57 7.20 -4.50 -4.15
N ILE A 58 7.66 -3.41 -3.52
CA ILE A 58 6.88 -2.19 -3.34
C ILE A 58 7.71 -0.99 -3.82
N ALA A 59 7.04 -0.04 -4.48
CA ALA A 59 7.62 1.25 -4.81
C ALA A 59 6.69 2.37 -4.33
N LEU A 60 7.27 3.41 -3.71
CA LEU A 60 6.52 4.52 -3.13
C LEU A 60 7.01 5.87 -3.70
N ALA A 61 6.08 6.72 -4.11
CA ALA A 61 6.34 8.11 -4.47
C ALA A 61 5.18 9.00 -4.01
N ASN A 62 5.36 10.31 -4.04
CA ASN A 62 4.30 11.27 -3.71
C ASN A 62 3.99 12.16 -4.91
N SER A 63 2.69 12.43 -5.12
CA SER A 63 2.20 13.49 -5.99
C SER A 63 1.42 14.49 -5.12
N GLY A 64 2.10 15.55 -4.70
CA GLY A 64 1.62 16.42 -3.64
C GLY A 64 1.40 15.64 -2.33
N ASP A 65 0.21 15.77 -1.76
CA ASP A 65 -0.16 15.12 -0.49
C ASP A 65 -0.51 13.62 -0.61
N LEU A 66 -0.76 13.12 -1.83
CA LEU A 66 -1.17 11.75 -2.06
C LEU A 66 0.06 10.87 -2.31
N GLN A 67 0.21 9.79 -1.54
CA GLN A 67 1.21 8.77 -1.83
C GLN A 67 0.69 7.82 -2.91
N ILE A 68 1.53 7.53 -3.88
CA ILE A 68 1.31 6.48 -4.87
C ILE A 68 2.17 5.29 -4.49
N GLU A 69 1.53 4.15 -4.33
CA GLU A 69 2.19 2.87 -4.09
C GLU A 69 2.01 1.96 -5.30
N LEU A 70 3.09 1.36 -5.75
CA LEU A 70 3.07 0.26 -6.71
C LEU A 70 3.42 -1.02 -5.97
N ILE A 71 2.65 -2.07 -6.20
CA ILE A 71 2.81 -3.38 -5.59
C ILE A 71 2.92 -4.41 -6.70
N GLN A 72 4.00 -5.17 -6.69
CA GLN A 72 4.13 -6.39 -7.49
C GLN A 72 4.31 -7.57 -6.56
N GLN A 73 3.33 -8.46 -6.53
CA GLN A 73 3.51 -9.76 -5.90
C GLN A 73 4.38 -10.65 -6.81
N THR A 74 5.38 -11.33 -6.24
CA THR A 74 6.40 -12.08 -6.97
C THR A 74 6.31 -13.60 -6.78
N ASN A 75 5.29 -14.08 -6.05
CA ASN A 75 4.96 -15.50 -5.93
C ASN A 75 3.44 -15.74 -6.00
N ASP A 76 3.03 -17.02 -5.98
CA ASP A 76 1.62 -17.43 -6.07
C ASP A 76 0.90 -17.56 -4.72
N ALA A 77 1.47 -17.04 -3.64
CA ALA A 77 0.86 -17.11 -2.31
C ALA A 77 -0.52 -16.39 -2.27
N PRO A 78 -1.51 -16.91 -1.53
CA PRO A 78 -2.83 -16.28 -1.46
C PRO A 78 -2.79 -14.85 -0.92
N SER A 79 -3.39 -13.90 -1.65
CA SER A 79 -3.52 -12.50 -1.23
C SER A 79 -4.62 -11.81 -2.03
N LEU A 80 -5.10 -10.65 -1.56
CA LEU A 80 -5.98 -9.81 -2.37
C LEU A 80 -5.29 -9.23 -3.62
N TYR A 81 -3.96 -9.13 -3.63
CA TYR A 81 -3.20 -8.72 -4.83
C TYR A 81 -3.29 -9.79 -5.92
N LYS A 82 -3.08 -11.05 -5.52
CA LYS A 82 -3.20 -12.19 -6.43
C LYS A 82 -4.64 -12.37 -6.92
N GLU A 83 -5.63 -12.26 -6.04
CA GLU A 83 -7.04 -12.32 -6.45
C GLU A 83 -7.41 -11.22 -7.46
N PHE A 84 -6.88 -10.01 -7.28
CA PHE A 84 -7.11 -8.90 -8.21
C PHE A 84 -6.51 -9.18 -9.59
N LEU A 85 -5.28 -9.69 -9.64
CA LEU A 85 -4.61 -10.05 -10.91
C LEU A 85 -5.27 -11.28 -11.58
N ASP A 86 -5.60 -12.32 -10.81
CA ASP A 86 -6.25 -13.54 -11.31
C ASP A 86 -7.68 -13.25 -11.85
N ALA A 87 -8.33 -12.19 -11.36
CA ALA A 87 -9.58 -11.67 -11.91
C ALA A 87 -9.41 -10.89 -13.24
N GLY A 88 -8.18 -10.79 -13.75
CA GLY A 88 -7.85 -10.08 -14.98
C GLY A 88 -7.77 -8.56 -14.81
N HIS A 89 -7.57 -8.07 -13.58
CA HIS A 89 -7.41 -6.65 -13.30
C HIS A 89 -5.94 -6.26 -13.11
N GLU A 90 -5.61 -5.02 -13.43
CA GLU A 90 -4.33 -4.40 -13.14
C GLU A 90 -4.56 -2.90 -12.89
N GLY A 91 -3.79 -2.28 -12.01
CA GLY A 91 -3.90 -0.85 -11.69
C GLY A 91 -4.44 -0.58 -10.28
N LEU A 92 -5.21 0.51 -10.13
CA LEU A 92 -5.66 0.99 -8.83
C LEU A 92 -6.55 -0.05 -8.13
N GLN A 93 -6.04 -0.64 -7.05
CA GLN A 93 -6.73 -1.69 -6.30
C GLN A 93 -7.38 -1.14 -5.02
N HIS A 94 -6.65 -0.29 -4.29
CA HIS A 94 -7.10 0.19 -3.00
C HIS A 94 -6.78 1.67 -2.75
N VAL A 95 -7.53 2.23 -1.80
CA VAL A 95 -7.21 3.52 -1.16
C VAL A 95 -6.89 3.26 0.30
N ALA A 96 -5.84 3.90 0.81
CA ALA A 96 -5.40 3.72 2.18
C ALA A 96 -5.71 4.94 3.06
N TYR A 97 -5.92 4.66 4.34
CA TYR A 97 -6.08 5.61 5.41
C TYR A 97 -5.02 5.34 6.49
N TRP A 98 -4.22 6.37 6.80
CA TRP A 98 -3.20 6.25 7.84
C TRP A 98 -3.74 6.64 9.21
N THR A 99 -3.32 5.92 10.25
CA THR A 99 -3.74 6.16 11.64
C THR A 99 -2.59 5.95 12.62
N GLN A 100 -2.64 6.65 13.75
CA GLN A 100 -1.76 6.38 14.91
C GLN A 100 -2.49 5.56 16.01
N ASN A 101 -3.80 5.37 15.85
CA ASN A 101 -4.65 4.56 16.75
C ASN A 101 -5.18 3.35 15.97
N TYR A 102 -4.28 2.47 15.55
CA TYR A 102 -4.62 1.36 14.64
C TYR A 102 -5.72 0.46 15.18
N GLN A 103 -5.59 -0.03 16.42
CA GLN A 103 -6.56 -0.98 16.99
C GLN A 103 -7.95 -0.37 17.09
N GLU A 104 -8.05 0.89 17.53
CA GLU A 104 -9.33 1.60 17.63
C GLU A 104 -10.02 1.71 16.26
N LEU A 105 -9.25 2.06 15.21
CA LEU A 105 -9.80 2.17 13.86
C LEU A 105 -10.17 0.80 13.26
N TYR A 106 -9.36 -0.22 13.52
CA TYR A 106 -9.61 -1.60 13.12
C TYR A 106 -10.92 -2.12 13.73
N ASP A 107 -11.09 -2.01 15.05
CA ASP A 107 -12.29 -2.45 15.76
C ASP A 107 -13.54 -1.67 15.29
N LYS A 108 -13.39 -0.36 15.04
CA LYS A 108 -14.46 0.48 14.47
C LYS A 108 -14.86 0.03 13.06
N ALA A 109 -13.92 -0.38 12.22
CA ALA A 109 -14.20 -0.91 10.89
C ALA A 109 -14.99 -2.22 10.98
N LEU A 110 -14.57 -3.15 11.84
CA LEU A 110 -15.28 -4.40 12.09
C LEU A 110 -16.70 -4.16 12.62
N ALA A 111 -16.86 -3.26 13.58
CA ALA A 111 -18.17 -2.89 14.13
C ALA A 111 -19.08 -2.24 13.08
N ALA A 112 -18.51 -1.60 12.05
CA ALA A 112 -19.24 -1.06 10.91
C ALA A 112 -19.54 -2.11 9.81
N GLY A 113 -19.17 -3.37 10.01
CA GLY A 113 -19.48 -4.49 9.11
C GLY A 113 -18.44 -4.75 8.02
N TYR A 114 -17.28 -4.09 8.07
CA TYR A 114 -16.16 -4.41 7.16
C TYR A 114 -15.58 -5.78 7.51
N LYS A 115 -15.16 -6.53 6.49
CA LYS A 115 -14.53 -7.84 6.63
C LYS A 115 -13.07 -7.74 6.23
N VAL A 116 -12.16 -8.27 7.05
CA VAL A 116 -10.73 -8.31 6.71
C VAL A 116 -10.53 -9.32 5.59
N GLY A 117 -9.94 -8.86 4.49
CA GLY A 117 -9.56 -9.71 3.35
C GLY A 117 -8.12 -10.18 3.47
N HIS A 118 -7.19 -9.29 3.83
CA HIS A 118 -5.87 -9.66 4.34
C HIS A 118 -5.35 -8.62 5.32
N GLU A 119 -4.35 -9.00 6.11
CA GLU A 119 -3.68 -8.13 7.06
C GLU A 119 -2.25 -8.60 7.29
N GLY A 120 -1.41 -7.72 7.80
CA GLY A 120 -0.02 -8.04 8.05
C GLY A 120 0.68 -6.98 8.86
N GLN A 121 1.98 -7.19 9.02
CA GLN A 121 2.85 -6.28 9.76
C GLN A 121 4.23 -6.23 9.10
N ILE A 122 4.77 -5.02 8.95
CA ILE A 122 6.08 -4.76 8.39
C ILE A 122 6.84 -3.82 9.32
N GLY A 123 7.98 -4.25 9.87
CA GLY A 123 8.83 -3.41 10.70
C GLY A 123 8.37 -3.27 12.16
N GLY A 124 7.79 -4.33 12.72
CA GLY A 124 7.40 -4.43 14.14
C GLY A 124 5.96 -4.00 14.44
N GLU A 125 5.57 -4.03 15.73
CA GLU A 125 4.18 -3.86 16.21
C GLU A 125 3.46 -2.61 15.68
N LYS A 126 4.20 -1.55 15.37
CA LYS A 126 3.67 -0.27 14.85
C LYS A 126 3.70 -0.18 13.32
N GLY A 127 3.87 -1.30 12.66
CA GLY A 127 3.94 -1.47 11.22
C GLY A 127 2.72 -2.17 10.61
N ARG A 128 1.66 -2.37 11.40
CA ARG A 128 0.46 -3.12 11.00
C ARG A 128 -0.30 -2.45 9.86
N PHE A 129 -0.98 -3.29 9.07
CA PHE A 129 -1.91 -2.88 8.03
C PHE A 129 -3.04 -3.92 7.90
N ALA A 130 -4.22 -3.48 7.47
CA ALA A 130 -5.34 -4.36 7.15
C ALA A 130 -6.12 -3.83 5.96
N TYR A 131 -6.50 -4.76 5.08
CA TYR A 131 -7.32 -4.48 3.93
C TYR A 131 -8.68 -5.12 4.12
N PHE A 132 -9.72 -4.35 3.84
CA PHE A 132 -11.09 -4.78 4.00
C PHE A 132 -11.71 -5.16 2.66
N ASP A 133 -12.12 -6.42 2.54
CA ASP A 133 -12.86 -6.93 1.38
C ASP A 133 -14.23 -6.26 1.33
N THR A 134 -14.37 -5.29 0.43
CA THR A 134 -15.59 -4.49 0.23
C THR A 134 -16.53 -5.19 -0.76
N GLN A 135 -17.04 -6.36 -0.37
CA GLN A 135 -17.94 -7.20 -1.20
C GLN A 135 -19.23 -6.49 -1.68
N SER A 136 -19.55 -5.31 -1.13
CA SER A 136 -20.79 -4.57 -1.41
C SER A 136 -20.66 -3.48 -2.47
N HIS A 137 -19.46 -3.08 -2.89
CA HIS A 137 -19.28 -2.05 -3.92
C HIS A 137 -18.09 -2.35 -4.85
N PRO A 138 -18.32 -2.44 -6.17
CA PRO A 138 -17.22 -2.64 -7.12
C PRO A 138 -16.33 -1.39 -7.21
N GLY A 139 -15.01 -1.55 -7.16
CA GLY A 139 -14.08 -0.54 -7.67
C GLY A 139 -12.92 -0.14 -6.76
N THR A 140 -12.96 -0.38 -5.44
CA THR A 140 -11.81 -0.05 -4.56
C THR A 140 -11.89 -0.78 -3.22
N ILE A 141 -10.80 -1.44 -2.83
CA ILE A 141 -10.58 -2.03 -1.49
C ILE A 141 -10.12 -0.93 -0.53
N VAL A 142 -10.46 -1.02 0.76
CA VAL A 142 -10.00 -0.06 1.78
C VAL A 142 -8.83 -0.65 2.55
N GLU A 143 -7.72 0.08 2.64
CA GLU A 143 -6.62 -0.21 3.57
C GLU A 143 -6.64 0.75 4.76
N ILE A 144 -6.33 0.24 5.95
CA ILE A 144 -5.81 1.05 7.06
C ILE A 144 -4.36 0.67 7.36
N SER A 145 -3.54 1.67 7.66
CA SER A 145 -2.10 1.48 7.92
C SER A 145 -1.67 2.21 9.20
N ASP A 146 -1.02 1.51 10.12
CA ASP A 146 -0.46 2.07 11.35
C ASP A 146 0.81 2.88 11.03
N ILE A 147 0.77 4.19 11.23
CA ILE A 147 1.92 5.08 11.00
C ILE A 147 2.55 5.60 12.29
N SER A 148 2.23 4.99 13.44
CA SER A 148 2.78 5.40 14.75
C SER A 148 4.25 5.00 14.96
N GLY A 149 4.83 4.21 14.04
CA GLY A 149 6.22 3.74 14.05
C GLY A 149 7.13 4.39 12.99
N THR A 150 8.21 3.67 12.64
CA THR A 150 9.19 4.10 11.62
C THR A 150 8.58 4.26 10.23
N LYS A 151 7.54 3.48 9.90
CA LYS A 151 6.79 3.59 8.64
C LYS A 151 6.25 5.00 8.40
N GLY A 152 5.69 5.65 9.42
CA GLY A 152 5.22 7.04 9.30
C GLY A 152 6.33 8.05 9.03
N GLN A 153 7.52 7.83 9.61
CA GLN A 153 8.70 8.66 9.36
C GLN A 153 9.21 8.50 7.92
N MET A 154 9.21 7.27 7.40
CA MET A 154 9.55 6.97 6.02
C MET A 154 8.58 7.65 5.05
N PHE A 155 7.28 7.56 5.29
CA PHE A 155 6.28 8.21 4.43
C PHE A 155 6.44 9.73 4.39
N GLU A 156 6.71 10.36 5.54
CA GLU A 156 6.98 11.80 5.58
C GLU A 156 8.30 12.16 4.88
N HIS A 157 9.32 11.31 4.96
CA HIS A 157 10.57 11.49 4.22
C HIS A 157 10.34 11.44 2.70
N ILE A 158 9.61 10.43 2.21
CA ILE A 158 9.27 10.27 0.78
C ILE A 158 8.48 11.49 0.29
N ARG A 159 7.49 11.94 1.06
CA ARG A 159 6.73 13.15 0.73
C ARG A 159 7.63 14.37 0.59
N LYS A 160 8.52 14.62 1.55
CA LYS A 160 9.48 15.75 1.48
C LYS A 160 10.40 15.64 0.28
N ALA A 161 10.85 14.44 -0.06
CA ALA A 161 11.72 14.20 -1.20
C ALA A 161 11.07 14.49 -2.56
N SER A 162 9.73 14.45 -2.64
CA SER A 162 8.98 14.79 -3.86
C SER A 162 8.79 16.30 -4.07
N ILE A 163 8.98 17.12 -3.03
CA ILE A 163 8.80 18.58 -3.12
C ILE A 163 9.90 19.15 -4.00
N ASP A 164 9.50 19.88 -5.04
CA ASP A 164 10.39 20.51 -6.02
C ASP A 164 11.37 19.52 -6.70
N TRP A 165 10.99 18.24 -6.76
CA TRP A 165 11.79 17.22 -7.43
C TRP A 165 11.94 17.56 -8.92
N ASP A 166 13.19 17.52 -9.42
CA ASP A 166 13.58 18.00 -10.74
C ASP A 166 13.69 16.89 -11.80
N GLY A 167 13.36 15.65 -11.44
CA GLY A 167 13.48 14.49 -12.31
C GLY A 167 14.79 13.70 -12.15
N SER A 168 15.74 14.15 -11.33
CA SER A 168 17.01 13.45 -11.08
C SER A 168 16.88 12.36 -10.01
N ASP A 169 17.78 11.37 -10.00
CA ASP A 169 17.80 10.30 -8.99
C ASP A 169 16.42 9.61 -8.81
N GLN A 170 15.89 9.13 -9.95
CA GLN A 170 14.49 8.76 -10.13
C GLN A 170 14.03 7.60 -9.27
N ILE A 171 14.90 6.61 -9.05
CA ILE A 171 14.59 5.39 -8.30
C ILE A 171 15.69 5.18 -7.25
N ARG A 172 15.29 5.24 -5.99
CA ARG A 172 16.12 5.06 -4.80
C ARG A 172 15.85 3.71 -4.19
N ILE A 173 16.84 2.81 -4.21
CA ILE A 173 16.69 1.48 -3.62
C ILE A 173 16.78 1.61 -2.09
N VAL A 174 15.74 1.12 -1.42
CA VAL A 174 15.69 0.98 0.03
C VAL A 174 16.16 -0.42 0.39
N LYS A 175 17.14 -0.50 1.30
CA LYS A 175 17.72 -1.76 1.79
C LYS A 175 17.23 -2.06 3.19
#